data_AF-A0A8J4YFT1-F1
#
_entry.id   AF-A0A8J4YFT1-F1
#
_cell.length_a   1.000
_cell.length_b   1.000
_cell.length_c   1.000
_cell.angle_alpha   90.00
_cell.angle_beta   90.00
_cell.angle_gamma   90.00
#
_symmetry.space_group_name_H-M   'P 1'
#
loop_
_entity.id
_entity.type
_entity.pdbx_description
1 polymer ?
#
loop_
_entity_poly.entity_id
_entity_poly.type
_entity_poly.pdbx_seq_one_letter_code
_entity_poly.pdbx_strand_id
1 'polypeptide(L)'
;MDENDGVRAQSRCVSREEQEENELSTDLSNLSVGMAETKRMDYLRWDDYFMAVALLSAMRSKDPSSQVGACIVNASKKVVGIGYNGMPSGCSDDDLPWNKESSDPLQNKYMYGMCIVTEMVIGIVA
;
A
#
# COMPACT_ATOMS: atom_id res chain seq x y z
N MET A 1 50.28 8.79 -38.32
CA MET A 1 51.23 9.15 -39.41
C MET A 1 50.65 10.37 -40.09
N ASP A 2 50.23 11.39 -39.33
CA ASP A 2 51.05 12.46 -38.69
C ASP A 2 51.36 13.50 -39.78
N GLU A 3 51.15 14.83 -39.66
CA GLU A 3 51.16 15.79 -38.54
C GLU A 3 50.22 16.96 -38.94
N ASN A 4 49.28 17.42 -38.10
CA ASN A 4 49.41 18.53 -37.14
C ASN A 4 50.41 19.65 -37.52
N ASP A 5 49.91 20.88 -37.76
CA ASP A 5 50.61 22.09 -37.34
C ASP A 5 49.76 23.38 -37.44
N GLY A 6 49.77 24.15 -36.36
CA GLY A 6 50.00 25.60 -36.48
C GLY A 6 48.80 26.53 -36.41
N VAL A 7 48.19 26.65 -35.24
CA VAL A 7 47.37 27.80 -34.82
C VAL A 7 48.17 29.09 -34.93
N ARG A 8 47.72 30.07 -35.74
CA ARG A 8 48.23 31.45 -35.70
C ARG A 8 47.18 32.37 -35.08
N ALA A 9 47.46 32.75 -33.84
CA ALA A 9 46.71 33.72 -33.06
C ALA A 9 46.60 35.08 -33.77
N GLN A 10 45.40 35.64 -33.78
CA GLN A 10 45.19 37.08 -33.93
C GLN A 10 44.53 37.61 -32.65
N SER A 11 45.32 38.37 -31.89
CA SER A 11 44.85 39.23 -30.80
C SER A 11 43.74 40.15 -31.27
N ARG A 12 42.59 40.07 -30.59
CA ARG A 12 41.70 41.22 -30.38
C ARG A 12 41.39 41.29 -28.89
N CYS A 13 41.85 42.36 -28.28
CA CYS A 13 41.53 42.72 -26.90
C CYS A 13 40.00 42.88 -26.80
N VAL A 14 39.33 41.93 -26.15
CA VAL A 14 37.97 42.10 -25.64
C VAL A 14 38.11 42.23 -24.13
N SER A 15 37.58 43.34 -23.63
CA SER A 15 37.67 43.79 -22.26
C SER A 15 37.22 42.70 -21.29
N ARG A 16 38.05 42.47 -20.27
CA ARG A 16 37.87 41.50 -19.17
C ARG A 16 36.59 41.71 -18.34
N GLU A 17 35.84 42.76 -18.63
CA GLU A 17 34.61 43.16 -17.93
C GLU A 17 33.36 42.44 -18.50
N GLU A 18 33.39 41.93 -19.74
CA GLU A 18 32.23 41.24 -20.35
C GLU A 18 32.10 39.75 -19.96
N GLN A 19 33.09 39.20 -19.22
CA GLN A 19 33.08 37.79 -18.81
C GLN A 19 32.42 37.54 -17.44
N GLU A 20 32.38 38.51 -16.54
CA GLU A 20 31.83 38.32 -15.18
C GLU A 20 30.29 38.48 -15.12
N GLU A 21 29.68 39.25 -16.02
CA GLU A 21 28.22 39.46 -16.02
C GLU A 21 27.42 38.23 -16.45
N ASN A 22 28.03 37.31 -17.20
CA ASN A 22 27.36 36.12 -17.70
C ASN A 22 27.34 34.96 -16.68
N GLU A 23 28.23 34.97 -15.68
CA GLU A 23 28.25 33.95 -14.60
C GLU A 23 27.23 34.26 -13.49
N LEU A 24 26.92 35.53 -13.22
CA LEU A 24 25.92 35.92 -12.21
C LEU A 24 24.46 35.77 -12.70
N SER A 25 24.25 35.89 -14.01
CA SER A 25 22.96 35.67 -14.69
C SER A 25 22.51 34.20 -14.60
N THR A 26 23.46 33.26 -14.66
CA THR A 26 23.17 31.81 -14.61
C THR A 26 22.73 31.30 -13.23
N ASP A 27 22.95 32.06 -12.16
CA ASP A 27 22.54 31.66 -10.80
C ASP A 27 21.09 32.02 -10.47
N LEU A 28 20.56 33.11 -11.01
CA LEU A 28 19.15 33.51 -10.79
C LEU A 28 18.16 32.71 -11.65
N SER A 29 18.61 32.15 -12.78
CA SER A 29 17.80 31.19 -13.56
C SER A 29 17.62 29.83 -12.86
N ASN A 30 18.43 29.53 -11.85
CA ASN A 30 18.33 28.30 -11.05
C ASN A 30 17.46 28.47 -9.79
N LEU A 31 16.97 29.68 -9.49
CA LEU A 31 16.12 29.94 -8.33
C LEU A 31 14.65 29.56 -8.52
N SER A 32 14.26 29.12 -9.72
CA SER A 32 12.96 28.48 -9.97
C SER A 32 13.13 26.97 -10.12
N VAL A 33 13.76 26.31 -9.14
CA VAL A 33 13.42 24.90 -8.89
C VAL A 33 12.00 24.93 -8.36
N GLY A 34 11.02 24.93 -9.28
CA GLY A 34 9.68 24.51 -8.96
C GLY A 34 9.83 23.18 -8.26
N MET A 35 9.47 23.15 -6.98
CA MET A 35 9.55 21.97 -6.13
C MET A 35 8.71 20.90 -6.81
N ALA A 36 9.33 20.09 -7.66
CA ALA A 36 8.67 19.01 -8.33
C ALA A 36 8.28 18.05 -7.21
N GLU A 37 6.98 18.02 -6.90
CA GLU A 37 6.39 17.07 -5.97
C GLU A 37 6.78 15.66 -6.44
N THR A 38 7.82 15.11 -5.82
CA THR A 38 8.32 13.78 -6.16
C THR A 38 7.46 12.77 -5.42
N LYS A 39 7.05 11.72 -6.14
CA LYS A 39 6.29 10.63 -5.54
C LYS A 39 7.12 10.04 -4.40
N ARG A 40 6.51 9.94 -3.21
CA ARG A 40 7.09 9.19 -2.10
C ARG A 40 7.46 7.78 -2.55
N MET A 41 8.57 7.25 -2.04
CA MET A 41 9.05 5.91 -2.38
C MET A 41 8.74 4.87 -1.29
N ASP A 42 8.30 5.33 -0.11
CA ASP A 42 8.00 4.54 1.09
C ASP A 42 6.51 4.20 1.24
N TYR A 43 5.76 4.12 0.14
CA TYR A 43 4.34 3.74 0.19
C TYR A 43 4.16 2.21 0.20
N LEU A 44 3.10 1.78 0.88
CA LEU A 44 2.75 0.37 1.00
C LEU A 44 2.43 -0.26 -0.36
N ARG A 45 2.96 -1.46 -0.60
CA ARG A 45 2.60 -2.23 -1.80
C ARG A 45 1.16 -2.74 -1.67
N TRP A 46 0.54 -2.98 -2.82
CA TRP A 46 -0.83 -3.50 -2.86
C TRP A 46 -0.98 -4.85 -2.17
N ASP A 47 -0.02 -5.77 -2.36
CA ASP A 47 -0.07 -7.09 -1.73
C ASP A 47 -0.04 -6.97 -0.20
N ASP A 48 0.87 -6.15 0.32
CA ASP A 48 1.00 -5.88 1.76
C ASP A 48 -0.25 -5.20 2.31
N TYR A 49 -0.84 -4.28 1.54
CA TYR A 49 -2.10 -3.63 1.90
C TYR A 49 -3.24 -4.64 2.04
N PHE A 50 -3.46 -5.50 1.04
CA PHE A 50 -4.57 -6.46 1.09
C PHE A 50 -4.36 -7.55 2.15
N MET A 51 -3.11 -7.97 2.35
CA MET A 51 -2.77 -8.88 3.45
C MET A 51 -3.00 -8.22 4.81
N ALA A 52 -2.64 -6.95 4.98
CA ALA A 52 -2.94 -6.20 6.20
C ALA A 52 -4.45 -6.07 6.44
N VAL A 53 -5.25 -5.82 5.40
CA VAL A 53 -6.72 -5.78 5.52
C VAL A 53 -7.28 -7.14 5.97
N ALA A 54 -6.80 -8.25 5.41
CA ALA A 54 -7.22 -9.59 5.84
C ALA A 54 -6.84 -9.86 7.31
N LEU A 55 -5.63 -9.48 7.72
CA LEU A 55 -5.17 -9.64 9.10
C LEU A 55 -5.98 -8.79 10.09
N LEU A 56 -6.24 -7.53 9.75
CA LEU A 56 -7.09 -6.64 10.55
C LEU A 56 -8.53 -7.16 10.65
N SER A 57 -9.04 -7.75 9.56
CA SER A 57 -10.34 -8.40 9.57
C SER A 57 -10.35 -9.60 10.52
N ALA A 58 -9.28 -10.40 10.57
CA ALA A 58 -9.17 -11.51 11.52
C ALA A 58 -9.32 -11.05 12.98
N MET A 59 -8.79 -9.88 13.33
CA MET A 59 -8.88 -9.30 14.68
C MET A 59 -10.31 -8.94 15.11
N ARG A 60 -11.28 -8.95 14.20
CA ARG A 60 -12.71 -8.81 14.52
C ARG A 60 -13.35 -10.12 15.01
N SER A 61 -12.70 -11.26 14.80
CA SER A 61 -13.20 -12.55 15.25
C SER A 61 -13.23 -12.63 16.78
N LYS A 62 -14.33 -13.15 17.32
CA LYS A 62 -14.50 -13.43 18.75
C LYS A 62 -14.10 -14.87 19.13
N ASP A 63 -13.70 -15.69 18.16
CA ASP A 63 -13.23 -17.05 18.43
C ASP A 63 -11.94 -16.97 19.26
N PRO A 64 -11.88 -17.54 20.48
CA PRO A 64 -10.69 -17.48 21.33
C PRO A 64 -9.53 -18.35 20.80
N SER A 65 -9.82 -19.28 19.89
CA SER A 65 -8.88 -20.33 19.49
C SER A 65 -8.22 -20.10 18.13
N SER A 66 -8.91 -19.44 17.21
CA SER A 66 -8.41 -19.15 15.86
C SER A 66 -9.04 -17.89 15.32
N GLN A 67 -8.23 -16.93 14.89
CA GLN A 67 -8.71 -15.72 14.24
C GLN A 67 -8.22 -15.72 12.79
N VAL A 68 -9.16 -15.81 11.86
CA VAL A 68 -8.91 -15.89 10.42
C VAL A 68 -9.70 -14.80 9.73
N GLY A 69 -9.04 -14.10 8.82
CA GLY A 69 -9.66 -13.06 7.99
C GLY A 69 -9.36 -13.29 6.52
N ALA A 70 -10.23 -12.74 5.67
CA ALA A 70 -10.15 -12.84 4.23
C ALA A 70 -10.42 -11.49 3.58
N CYS A 71 -9.75 -11.21 2.47
CA CYS A 71 -9.93 -10.02 1.65
C CYS A 71 -10.00 -10.44 0.19
N ILE A 72 -11.13 -10.20 -0.48
CA ILE A 72 -11.29 -10.43 -1.92
C ILE A 72 -11.05 -9.12 -2.65
N VAL A 73 -10.22 -9.19 -3.69
CA VAL A 73 -9.85 -8.04 -4.51
C VAL A 73 -10.12 -8.36 -5.98
N ASN A 74 -10.66 -7.41 -6.72
CA ASN A 74 -10.84 -7.55 -8.16
C ASN A 74 -9.56 -7.19 -8.96
N ALA A 75 -9.60 -7.42 -10.27
CA ALA A 75 -8.46 -7.11 -11.16
C ALA A 75 -8.07 -5.60 -11.15
N SER A 76 -9.00 -4.72 -10.79
CA SER A 76 -8.77 -3.28 -10.66
C SER A 76 -8.26 -2.87 -9.26
N LYS A 77 -7.82 -3.82 -8.43
CA LYS A 77 -7.29 -3.59 -7.07
C LYS A 77 -8.29 -2.92 -6.13
N LYS A 78 -9.59 -3.18 -6.33
CA LYS A 78 -10.64 -2.76 -5.40
C LYS A 78 -11.04 -3.94 -4.54
N VAL A 79 -11.14 -3.70 -3.24
CA VAL A 79 -11.70 -4.66 -2.29
C VAL A 79 -13.20 -4.81 -2.60
N VAL A 80 -13.63 -6.02 -2.89
CA VAL A 80 -15.04 -6.35 -3.20
C VAL A 80 -15.70 -7.15 -2.08
N GLY A 81 -14.93 -7.61 -1.11
CA GLY A 81 -15.45 -8.27 0.08
C GLY A 81 -14.34 -8.45 1.12
N ILE A 82 -14.72 -8.34 2.39
CA ILE A 82 -13.90 -8.67 3.55
C ILE A 82 -14.69 -9.60 4.46
N GLY A 83 -14.01 -10.47 5.19
CA GLY A 83 -14.66 -11.40 6.10
C GLY A 83 -13.73 -11.92 7.17
N TYR A 84 -14.31 -12.50 8.21
CA TYR A 84 -13.60 -13.16 9.30
C TYR A 84 -14.47 -14.29 9.87
N ASN A 85 -13.88 -15.25 10.59
CA ASN A 85 -14.64 -16.32 11.22
C ASN A 85 -15.46 -15.81 12.41
N GLY A 86 -16.73 -16.17 12.47
CA GLY A 86 -17.63 -15.86 13.58
C GLY A 86 -18.86 -16.73 13.62
N MET A 87 -19.71 -16.52 14.62
CA MET A 87 -21.05 -17.10 14.67
C MET A 87 -21.95 -16.45 13.60
N PRO A 88 -23.03 -17.12 13.16
CA PRO A 88 -23.99 -16.54 12.24
C PRO A 88 -24.57 -15.22 12.74
N SER A 89 -24.86 -14.31 11.81
CA SER A 89 -25.46 -13.02 12.15
C SER A 89 -26.83 -13.19 12.81
N GLY A 90 -27.08 -12.41 13.87
CA GLY A 90 -28.30 -12.50 14.67
C GLY A 90 -28.26 -13.51 15.81
N CYS A 91 -27.19 -14.30 15.95
CA CYS A 91 -26.91 -15.07 17.15
C CYS A 91 -26.04 -14.25 18.11
N SER A 92 -26.40 -14.22 19.40
CA SER A 92 -25.53 -13.63 20.41
C SER A 92 -24.28 -14.50 20.59
N ASP A 93 -23.10 -13.87 20.54
CA ASP A 93 -21.83 -14.57 20.76
C ASP A 93 -21.65 -15.07 22.20
N ASP A 94 -22.51 -14.62 23.12
CA ASP A 94 -22.55 -15.04 24.52
C ASP A 94 -23.45 -16.26 24.75
N ASP A 95 -24.39 -16.51 23.82
CA ASP A 95 -25.35 -17.62 23.93
C ASP A 95 -24.81 -18.91 23.29
N LEU A 96 -23.82 -18.79 22.40
CA LEU A 96 -23.27 -19.92 21.65
C LEU A 96 -21.89 -20.36 22.17
N PRO A 97 -21.66 -21.67 22.29
CA PRO A 97 -20.44 -22.19 22.88
C PRO A 97 -19.26 -22.15 21.89
N TRP A 98 -18.10 -21.72 22.38
CA TRP A 98 -16.84 -21.63 21.63
C TRP A 98 -15.94 -22.87 21.75
N ASN A 99 -16.38 -23.91 22.46
CA ASN A 99 -15.57 -25.09 22.74
C ASN A 99 -15.38 -25.97 21.49
N LYS A 100 -14.20 -26.59 21.37
CA LYS A 100 -13.88 -27.51 20.26
C LYS A 100 -14.27 -28.95 20.56
N GLU A 101 -14.10 -29.36 21.80
CA GLU A 101 -14.20 -30.76 22.23
C GLU A 101 -14.96 -30.81 23.56
N SER A 102 -16.26 -31.02 23.46
CA SER A 102 -17.18 -31.33 24.54
C SER A 102 -17.83 -32.69 24.26
N SER A 103 -18.11 -33.43 25.34
CA SER A 103 -18.87 -34.68 25.29
C SER A 103 -20.31 -34.48 24.80
N ASP A 104 -20.86 -33.29 25.01
CA ASP A 104 -22.13 -32.88 24.41
C ASP A 104 -21.87 -32.22 23.05
N PRO A 105 -22.33 -32.82 21.94
CA PRO A 105 -22.16 -32.27 20.60
C PRO A 105 -22.70 -30.84 20.45
N LEU A 106 -23.77 -30.47 21.17
CA LEU A 106 -24.33 -29.12 21.14
C LEU A 106 -23.43 -28.10 21.85
N GLN A 107 -22.44 -28.53 22.63
CA GLN A 107 -21.47 -27.61 23.23
C GLN A 107 -20.25 -27.38 22.33
N ASN A 108 -20.22 -27.98 21.13
CA ASN A 108 -19.13 -27.81 20.18
C ASN A 108 -19.44 -26.71 19.18
N LYS A 109 -18.53 -25.74 19.05
CA LYS A 109 -18.64 -24.59 18.14
C LYS A 109 -18.88 -24.98 16.68
N TYR A 110 -18.40 -26.16 16.27
CA TYR A 110 -18.52 -26.65 14.90
C TYR A 110 -19.97 -26.97 14.51
N MET A 111 -20.86 -27.23 15.46
CA MET A 111 -22.27 -27.49 15.19
C MET A 111 -23.05 -26.24 14.78
N TYR A 112 -22.55 -25.06 15.14
CA TYR A 112 -23.20 -23.77 14.87
C TYR A 112 -22.73 -23.09 13.59
N GLY A 113 -21.86 -23.75 12.82
CA GLY A 113 -21.42 -23.24 11.52
C GLY A 113 -20.54 -22.00 11.65
N MET A 114 -19.33 -22.17 12.21
CA MET A 114 -18.32 -21.10 12.22
C MET A 114 -17.87 -20.80 10.78
N CYS A 115 -18.41 -19.75 10.19
CA CYS A 115 -18.15 -19.39 8.80
C CYS A 115 -17.20 -18.19 8.73
N ILE A 116 -16.11 -18.33 7.95
CA ILE A 116 -15.31 -17.19 7.47
C ILE A 116 -16.11 -16.37 6.43
N VAL A 117 -17.11 -17.01 5.82
CA VAL A 117 -17.80 -16.56 4.60
C VAL A 117 -19.17 -15.93 4.81
N THR A 118 -19.77 -16.03 6.01
CA THR A 118 -21.13 -15.51 6.25
C THR A 118 -21.20 -13.98 6.11
N GLU A 119 -20.16 -13.26 6.55
CA GLU A 119 -20.08 -11.80 6.37
C GLU A 119 -19.50 -11.39 5.00
N MET A 120 -18.92 -12.33 4.25
CA MET A 120 -18.29 -12.07 2.96
C MET A 120 -19.31 -11.80 1.84
N VAL A 121 -20.50 -12.41 1.93
CA VAL A 121 -21.55 -12.33 0.90
C VAL A 121 -22.50 -11.17 1.12
N ILE A 122 -22.73 -10.75 2.37
CA ILE A 122 -23.69 -9.68 2.70
C ILE A 122 -23.27 -8.34 2.07
N GLY A 123 -21.97 -8.11 1.82
CA GLY A 123 -21.46 -6.93 1.12
C GLY A 123 -21.42 -7.01 -0.41
N ILE A 124 -21.61 -8.18 -1.03
CA ILE A 124 -21.61 -8.35 -2.50
C ILE A 124 -23.04 -8.27 -3.09
N VAL A 125 -24.07 -8.41 -2.25
CA VAL A 125 -25.49 -8.47 -2.66
C VAL A 125 -26.29 -7.22 -2.23
N ALA A 126 -25.63 -6.15 -1.79
CA ALA A 126 -26.29 -4.87 -1.47
C ALA A 126 -26.14 -3.84 -2.60
#